data_AF-A0A8J5CAZ3-F1
#
_entry.id   AF-A0A8J5CAZ3-F1
#
_cell.length_a   1.000
_cell.length_b   1.000
_cell.length_c   1.000
_cell.angle_alpha   90.00
_cell.angle_beta   90.00
_cell.angle_gamma   90.00
#
_symmetry.space_group_name_H-M   'P 1'
#
loop_
_entity.id
_entity.type
_entity.pdbx_description
1 polymer ?
#
loop_
_entity_poly.entity_id
_entity_poly.type
_entity_poly.pdbx_seq_one_letter_code
_entity_poly.pdbx_strand_id
1 'polypeptide(L)' 'MDRHCEDLNIQAKELAPYDPDWFYIRAASMARKMHLRQGIGVGGFHKMYGGHRMNGSRPPHFCKSSAAIARNILLLFF' A
#
# COMPACT_ATOMS: atom_id res chain seq x y z
N MET A 1 -23.33 7.26 4.55
CA MET A 1 -22.12 6.93 5.34
C MET A 1 -21.69 5.50 5.04
N ASP A 2 -21.70 5.08 3.77
CA ASP A 2 -21.48 3.68 3.40
C ASP A 2 -20.84 3.60 2.01
N ARG A 3 -19.91 2.65 1.84
CA ARG A 3 -19.27 2.20 0.57
C ARG A 3 -17.88 2.75 0.17
N HIS A 4 -16.97 3.04 1.10
CA HIS A 4 -15.55 3.24 0.74
C HIS A 4 -14.55 2.31 1.45
N CYS A 5 -15.04 1.27 2.13
CA CYS A 5 -14.20 0.37 2.94
C CYS A 5 -13.57 -0.81 2.18
N GLU A 6 -14.01 -1.15 0.96
CA GLU A 6 -13.68 -2.46 0.35
C GLU A 6 -12.51 -2.47 -0.66
N ASP A 7 -12.04 -1.32 -1.18
CA ASP A 7 -11.04 -1.32 -2.28
C ASP A 7 -9.57 -1.23 -1.80
N LEU A 8 -9.32 -1.41 -0.51
CA LEU A 8 -7.99 -1.31 0.10
C LEU A 8 -7.29 -2.66 0.25
N ASN A 9 -7.79 -3.70 -0.42
CA ASN A 9 -7.20 -5.04 -0.36
C ASN A 9 -5.80 -5.03 -1.00
N ILE A 10 -4.77 -5.23 -0.17
CA ILE A 10 -3.40 -5.47 -0.63
C ILE A 10 -3.48 -6.80 -1.36
N GLN A 11 -3.36 -6.80 -2.69
CA GLN A 11 -3.60 -7.97 -3.57
C GLN A 11 -2.77 -9.23 -3.22
N ALA A 12 -1.84 -9.14 -2.27
CA ALA A 12 -1.03 -10.24 -1.72
C ALA A 12 -1.42 -10.68 -0.30
N LYS A 13 -2.27 -9.93 0.41
CA LYS A 13 -2.64 -10.18 1.82
C LYS A 13 -4.12 -10.50 1.86
N GLU A 14 -4.44 -11.77 2.00
CA GLU A 14 -5.82 -12.27 1.92
C GLU A 14 -6.71 -11.87 3.09
N LEU A 15 -6.14 -11.24 4.12
CA LEU A 15 -6.84 -10.76 5.30
C LEU A 15 -6.73 -9.24 5.44
N ALA A 16 -7.85 -8.61 5.81
CA ALA A 16 -7.89 -7.21 6.15
C ALA A 16 -6.93 -6.89 7.32
N PRO A 17 -6.35 -5.68 7.37
CA PRO A 17 -5.57 -5.23 8.52
C PRO A 17 -6.42 -5.30 9.80
N TYR A 18 -5.85 -5.85 10.89
CA TYR A 18 -6.54 -6.01 12.18
C TYR A 18 -6.78 -4.68 12.92
N ASP A 19 -6.00 -3.65 12.61
CA ASP A 19 -6.02 -2.38 13.32
C ASP A 19 -6.72 -1.32 12.46
N PRO A 20 -7.73 -0.59 12.97
CA PRO A 20 -8.40 0.48 12.22
C PRO A 20 -7.46 1.64 11.84
N ASP A 21 -6.36 1.87 12.57
CA ASP A 21 -5.41 2.96 12.34
C ASP A 21 -4.30 2.62 11.34
N TRP A 22 -4.41 1.47 10.66
CA TRP A 22 -3.41 0.98 9.70
C TRP A 22 -3.09 1.99 8.59
N PHE A 23 -4.07 2.82 8.20
CA PHE A 23 -3.92 3.82 7.16
C PHE A 23 -2.97 4.95 7.60
N TYR A 24 -3.13 5.45 8.83
CA TYR A 24 -2.30 6.52 9.38
C TYR A 24 -0.86 6.07 9.61
N ILE A 25 -0.66 4.85 10.09
CA ILE A 25 0.68 4.26 10.26
C ILE A 25 1.39 4.16 8.91
N ARG A 26 0.67 3.74 7.85
CA ARG A 26 1.23 3.68 6.50
C ARG A 26 1.56 5.07 5.96
N ALA A 27 0.68 6.05 6.16
CA ALA A 27 0.92 7.43 5.76
C ALA A 27 2.17 8.03 6.43
N ALA A 28 2.34 7.84 7.75
CA ALA A 28 3.52 8.28 8.48
C ALA A 28 4.83 7.63 7.97
N SER A 29 4.80 6.31 7.71
CA SER A 29 5.93 5.58 7.13
C SER A 29 6.31 6.10 5.73
N MET A 30 5.31 6.42 4.90
CA MET A 30 5.50 6.95 3.55
C MET A 30 6.08 8.37 3.58
N ALA A 31 5.53 9.25 4.42
CA ALA A 31 6.02 10.62 4.60
C ALA A 31 7.51 10.63 5.02
N ARG A 32 7.89 9.77 5.98
CA ARG A 32 9.29 9.61 6.39
C ARG A 32 10.20 9.20 5.24
N LYS A 33 9.77 8.25 4.40
CA LYS A 33 10.56 7.77 3.26
C LYS A 33 10.68 8.82 2.15
N MET A 34 9.61 9.56 1.88
CA MET A 34 9.61 10.66 0.92
C MET A 34 10.61 11.75 1.35
N HIS A 35 10.65 12.05 2.65
CA HIS A 35 11.58 13.04 3.18
C HIS A 35 13.05 12.60 3.07
N LEU A 36 13.33 11.31 3.29
CA LEU A 36 14.70 10.78 3.23
C LEU A 36 15.22 10.54 1.80
N ARG A 37 14.33 10.26 0.85
CA ARG A 37 14.69 9.98 -0.55
C ARG A 37 13.84 10.86 -1.47
N GLN A 38 14.40 12.02 -1.81
CA GLN A 38 13.79 12.97 -2.73
C GLN A 38 13.66 12.34 -4.13
N GLY A 39 12.47 12.42 -4.74
CA GLY A 39 12.21 11.91 -6.10
C GLY A 39 11.56 10.52 -6.19
N ILE A 40 11.06 9.94 -5.09
CA ILE A 40 10.28 8.68 -5.17
C ILE A 40 8.86 8.97 -5.64
N GLY A 41 8.53 8.53 -6.85
CA GLY A 41 7.16 8.55 -7.37
C GLY A 41 6.30 7.37 -6.89
N VAL A 42 5.01 7.41 -7.25
CA VAL A 42 4.00 6.38 -6.95
C VAL A 42 4.48 4.95 -7.27
N GLY A 43 5.17 4.76 -8.40
CA GLY A 43 5.70 3.45 -8.82
C GLY A 43 6.79 2.89 -7.89
N GLY A 44 7.58 3.74 -7.23
CA GLY A 44 8.57 3.31 -6.23
C GLY A 44 7.90 2.80 -4.97
N PHE A 45 6.83 3.46 -4.53
CA PHE A 45 6.03 3.01 -3.39
C PHE A 45 5.34 1.67 -3.68
N HIS A 46 4.86 1.45 -4.91
CA HIS A 46 4.26 0.16 -5.29
C HIS A 46 5.22 -1.02 -5.19
N LYS A 47 6.50 -0.79 -5.46
CA LYS A 47 7.53 -1.82 -5.38
C LYS A 47 7.97 -2.05 -3.94
N MET A 48 8.04 -0.99 -3.13
CA MET A 48 8.42 -1.08 -1.71
C MET A 48 7.36 -1.74 -0.83
N TYR A 49 6.09 -1.42 -1.05
CA TYR A 49 4.97 -2.00 -0.29
C TYR A 49 4.36 -3.22 -0.98
N GLY A 50 4.86 -3.56 -2.17
CA GLY A 50 4.57 -4.82 -2.84
C GLY A 50 5.13 -6.00 -2.05
N GLY A 51 4.57 -7.17 -2.30
CA GLY A 51 4.87 -8.37 -1.54
C GLY A 51 4.77 -9.62 -2.40
N HIS A 52 5.10 -10.72 -1.76
CA HIS A 52 4.96 -12.03 -2.35
C HIS A 52 3.52 -12.50 -2.23
N ARG A 53 2.89 -12.83 -3.36
CA ARG A 53 1.56 -13.42 -3.38
C ARG A 53 1.70 -14.94 -3.45
N MET A 54 1.11 -15.62 -2.49
CA MET A 54 0.94 -17.07 -2.53
C MET A 54 -0.22 -17.41 -3.47
N ASN A 55 0.06 -18.19 -4.52
CA ASN A 55 -0.93 -18.62 -5.50
C ASN A 55 -1.40 -20.07 -5.23
N GLY A 56 -1.55 -20.44 -3.96
CA GLY A 56 -1.88 -21.80 -3.54
C GLY A 56 -0.84 -22.82 -4.01
N SER A 57 -1.20 -23.67 -4.99
CA SER A 57 -0.35 -24.73 -5.52
C SER A 57 0.71 -24.25 -6.54
N ARG A 58 0.62 -23.02 -7.06
CA ARG A 58 1.55 -22.49 -8.07
C ARG A 58 2.74 -21.78 -7.39
N PRO A 59 3.91 -21.73 -8.04
CA PRO A 59 5.05 -20.99 -7.51
C PRO A 59 4.67 -19.53 -7.28
N PRO A 60 5.21 -18.93 -6.22
CA PRO A 60 4.75 -17.63 -5.78
C PRO A 60 5.44 -16.48 -6.54
N HIS A 61 4.68 -15.43 -6.84
CA HIS A 61 5.13 -14.31 -7.67
C HIS A 61 5.07 -12.97 -6.92
N PHE A 62 5.90 -12.02 -7.34
CA PHE A 62 5.88 -10.67 -6.79
C PHE A 62 4.67 -9.88 -7.31
N CYS A 63 3.84 -9.39 -6.39
CA CYS A 63 2.71 -8.52 -6.71
C CYS A 63 2.96 -7.12 -6.12
N LYS A 64 2.67 -6.10 -6.93
CA LYS A 64 2.74 -4.70 -6.53
C LYS A 64 1.59 -4.36 -5.57
N SER A 65 1.79 -3.38 -4.70
CA SER A 65 0.71 -2.88 -3.83
C SER A 65 -0.31 -2.03 -4.59
N SER A 66 -1.49 -1.83 -3.99
CA SER A 66 -2.54 -0.96 -4.54
C SER A 66 -2.04 0.47 -4.75
N ALA A 67 -2.44 1.04 -5.89
CA ALA A 67 -2.08 2.39 -6.30
C ALA A 67 -2.90 3.49 -5.62
N ALA A 68 -4.15 3.20 -5.29
CA ALA A 68 -5.08 4.18 -4.74
C ALA A 68 -4.56 4.72 -3.40
N ILE A 69 -4.03 3.84 -2.55
CA ILE A 69 -3.50 4.20 -1.23
C ILE A 69 -2.32 5.16 -1.35
N ALA A 70 -1.35 4.82 -2.20
CA ALA A 70 -0.16 5.64 -2.38
C ALA A 70 -0.51 7.01 -2.98
N ARG A 71 -1.47 7.07 -3.91
CA ARG A 71 -1.94 8.32 -4.52
C ARG A 71 -2.69 9.19 -3.53
N ASN A 72 -3.61 8.62 -2.75
CA ASN A 72 -4.36 9.37 -1.74
C ASN A 72 -3.44 9.97 -0.66
N ILE A 73 -2.42 9.22 -0.22
CA ILE A 73 -1.44 9.73 0.73
C ILE A 73 -0.63 10.87 0.11
N LEU A 74 -0.14 10.73 -1.12
CA LEU A 74 0.62 11.79 -1.79
C LEU A 74 -0.21 13.05 -2.03
N LEU A 75 -1.48 12.90 -2.39
CA LEU A 75 -2.41 14.03 -2.54
C LEU A 75 -2.73 14.74 -1.22
N LEU A 76 -2.63 14.07 -0.07
CA LEU A 76 -2.79 14.70 1.24
C LEU A 76 -1.56 15.50 1.68
N PHE A 77 -0.40 15.25 1.06
CA PHE A 77 0.87 15.90 1.41
C PHE A 77 1.33 16.94 0.38
N PHE A 78 0.54 17.19 -0.67
CA PHE A 78 0.72 18.25 -1.68
C PHE A 78 -0.47 19.21 -1.62
#